data_AF-A0A0C9VMG4-F1
#
_entry.id   AF-A0A0C9VMG4-F1
#
_cell.length_a   1.000
_cell.length_b   1.000
_cell.length_c   1.000
_cell.angle_alpha   90.00
_cell.angle_beta   90.00
_cell.angle_gamma   90.00
#
_symmetry.space_group_name_H-M   'P 1'
#
loop_
_entity.id
_entity.type
_entity.pdbx_description
1 polymer ?
#
loop_
_entity_poly.entity_id
_entity_poly.type
_entity_poly.pdbx_seq_one_letter_code
_entity_poly.pdbx_strand_id
1 'polypeptide(L)'
;GWIWASVQTKNRQPIDSLLLDGNTIQNLLNDAKEFLEAEEWYIKAGIPHRRGYILYRPPGTGKTSTVYTVAGELGLDICYLS
;
A
#
# COMPACT_ATOMS: atom_id res chain seq x y z
N GLY A 1 -13.67 0.68 -24.74
CA GLY A 1 -13.06 1.44 -23.63
C GLY A 1 -12.30 0.48 -22.74
N TRP A 2 -11.23 0.95 -22.09
CA TRP A 2 -10.51 0.14 -21.10
C TRP A 2 -11.34 0.09 -19.83
N ILE A 3 -11.70 -1.11 -19.39
CA ILE A 3 -12.49 -1.36 -18.18
C ILE A 3 -11.64 -2.18 -17.21
N TRP A 4 -11.70 -1.80 -15.93
CA TRP A 4 -11.11 -2.61 -14.88
C TRP A 4 -11.93 -3.89 -14.70
N ALA A 5 -11.24 -5.02 -14.54
CA ALA A 5 -11.86 -6.32 -14.28
C ALA A 5 -11.20 -6.96 -13.05
N SER A 6 -11.98 -7.69 -12.26
CA SER A 6 -11.43 -8.49 -11.17
C SER A 6 -10.70 -9.70 -11.76
N VAL A 7 -9.41 -9.82 -11.45
CA VAL A 7 -8.54 -10.89 -11.98
C VAL A 7 -8.20 -11.92 -10.92
N GLN A 8 -8.12 -11.50 -9.65
CA GLN A 8 -7.69 -12.36 -8.56
C GLN A 8 -8.20 -11.85 -7.20
N THR A 9 -8.60 -12.80 -6.33
CA THR A 9 -8.75 -12.58 -4.90
C THR A 9 -7.67 -13.36 -4.15
N LYS A 10 -6.97 -12.71 -3.22
CA LYS A 10 -5.99 -13.36 -2.34
C LYS A 10 -6.40 -13.16 -0.88
N ASN A 11 -6.09 -14.14 -0.05
CA ASN A 11 -6.22 -14.00 1.41
C ASN A 11 -5.22 -12.96 1.93
N ARG A 12 -5.62 -12.23 2.98
CA ARG A 12 -4.73 -11.32 3.71
C ARG A 12 -3.50 -12.08 4.20
N GLN A 13 -2.32 -11.57 3.86
CA GLN A 13 -1.08 -12.06 4.44
C GLN A 13 -0.78 -11.26 5.72
N PRO A 14 -0.47 -11.93 6.85
CA PRO A 14 -0.12 -11.22 8.07
C PRO A 14 1.23 -10.52 7.91
N ILE A 15 1.37 -9.36 8.56
CA ILE A 15 2.61 -8.56 8.52
C ILE A 15 3.85 -9.34 8.98
N ASP A 16 3.69 -10.23 9.95
CA ASP A 16 4.76 -11.06 10.51
C ASP A 16 5.30 -12.10 9.53
N SER A 17 4.58 -12.39 8.44
CA SER A 17 5.05 -13.27 7.37
C SER A 17 6.16 -12.64 6.53
N LEU A 18 6.36 -11.31 6.64
CA LEU A 18 7.37 -10.59 5.87
C LEU A 18 8.66 -10.45 6.69
N LEU A 19 9.69 -11.20 6.29
CA LEU A 19 11.06 -11.02 6.78
C LEU A 19 11.69 -9.79 6.09
N LEU A 20 11.27 -8.58 6.48
CA LEU A 20 11.93 -7.34 6.08
C LEU A 20 12.68 -6.75 7.28
N ASP A 21 13.84 -6.15 6.99
CA ASP A 21 14.69 -5.58 8.04
C ASP A 21 14.02 -4.39 8.74
N GLY A 22 14.05 -4.42 10.08
CA GLY A 22 13.64 -3.33 10.98
C GLY A 22 12.16 -2.95 10.89
N ASN A 23 11.87 -1.71 11.26
CA ASN A 23 10.49 -1.18 11.33
C ASN A 23 9.98 -0.61 9.99
N THR A 24 10.61 -0.96 8.86
CA THR A 24 10.34 -0.31 7.56
C THR A 24 8.87 -0.45 7.15
N ILE A 25 8.29 -1.65 7.28
CA ILE A 25 6.88 -1.90 6.92
C ILE A 25 5.96 -1.16 7.90
N GLN A 26 6.28 -1.19 9.18
CA GLN A 26 5.47 -0.53 10.21
C GLN A 26 5.42 0.98 9.97
N ASN A 27 6.55 1.60 9.62
CA ASN A 27 6.62 3.01 9.26
C ASN A 27 5.77 3.31 8.02
N LEU A 28 5.87 2.47 6.97
CA LEU A 28 5.05 2.61 5.76
C LEU A 28 3.55 2.48 6.09
N LEU A 29 3.17 1.51 6.92
CA LEU A 29 1.79 1.29 7.32
C LEU A 29 1.23 2.47 8.12
N ASN A 30 2.01 2.97 9.08
CA ASN A 30 1.62 4.10 9.92
C ASN A 30 1.45 5.37 9.07
N ASP A 31 2.40 5.64 8.16
CA ASP A 31 2.31 6.78 7.24
C ASP A 31 1.09 6.67 6.32
N ALA A 32 0.77 5.48 5.82
CA ALA A 32 -0.41 5.25 5.00
C ALA A 32 -1.71 5.46 5.79
N LYS A 33 -1.78 5.01 7.05
CA LYS A 33 -2.93 5.26 7.94
C LYS A 33 -3.13 6.74 8.20
N GLU A 34 -2.06 7.44 8.57
CA GLU A 34 -2.09 8.89 8.78
C GLU A 34 -2.55 9.63 7.52
N PHE A 35 -2.03 9.24 6.34
CA PHE A 35 -2.48 9.81 5.08
C PHE A 35 -3.97 9.61 4.83
N LEU A 36 -4.51 8.41 5.09
CA LEU A 36 -5.95 8.13 4.93
C LEU A 36 -6.81 8.97 5.88
N GLU A 37 -6.35 9.26 7.09
CA GLU A 37 -7.05 10.08 8.08
C GLU A 37 -6.91 11.59 7.80
N ALA A 38 -5.91 12.01 7.02
CA ALA A 38 -5.59 13.42 6.80
C ALA A 38 -6.45 14.12 5.71
N GLU A 39 -7.47 13.49 5.13
CA GLU A 39 -8.23 14.03 3.99
C GLU A 39 -8.75 15.46 4.25
N GLU A 40 -9.34 15.72 5.42
CA GLU A 40 -9.83 17.05 5.77
C GLU A 40 -8.74 18.13 5.77
N TRP A 41 -7.53 17.78 6.21
CA TRP A 41 -6.41 18.70 6.24
C TRP A 41 -5.99 19.08 4.82
N TYR A 42 -5.92 18.10 3.91
CA TYR A 42 -5.62 18.33 2.50
C TYR A 42 -6.66 19.23 1.83
N ILE A 43 -7.95 18.99 2.11
CA ILE A 43 -9.06 19.82 1.62
C ILE A 43 -8.91 21.26 2.12
N LYS A 44 -8.69 21.46 3.42
CA LYS A 44 -8.52 22.79 4.03
C LYS A 44 -7.31 23.54 3.46
N ALA A 45 -6.24 22.82 3.13
CA ALA A 45 -5.03 23.37 2.53
C ALA A 45 -5.15 23.61 1.01
N GLY A 46 -6.20 23.10 0.34
CA GLY A 46 -6.34 23.16 -1.11
C GLY A 46 -5.34 22.29 -1.88
N ILE A 47 -4.79 21.26 -1.24
CA ILE A 47 -3.78 20.36 -1.82
C ILE A 47 -4.46 19.06 -2.27
N PRO A 48 -4.17 18.53 -3.47
CA PRO A 48 -4.69 17.22 -3.88
C PRO A 48 -4.30 16.12 -2.88
N HIS A 49 -5.30 15.39 -2.37
CA HIS A 49 -5.11 14.25 -1.47
C HIS A 49 -4.57 13.05 -2.27
N ARG A 50 -3.24 12.99 -2.43
CA ARG A 50 -2.54 11.93 -3.15
C ARG A 50 -1.23 11.58 -2.45
N ARG A 51 -0.93 10.29 -2.35
CA ARG A 51 0.31 9.76 -1.77
C ARG A 51 0.89 8.70 -2.70
N GLY A 52 2.19 8.82 -2.99
CA GLY A 52 2.93 7.85 -3.80
C GLY A 52 4.05 7.22 -2.97
N TYR A 53 4.20 5.90 -3.11
CA TYR A 53 5.27 5.14 -2.47
C TYR A 53 6.15 4.46 -3.51
N ILE A 54 7.47 4.52 -3.32
CA ILE A 54 8.44 3.82 -4.17
C ILE A 54 9.16 2.78 -3.32
N LEU A 55 8.99 1.51 -3.70
CA LEU A 55 9.68 0.38 -3.08
C LEU A 55 10.90 0.02 -3.94
N TYR A 56 12.10 0.38 -3.49
CA TYR A 56 13.35 0.11 -4.19
C TYR A 56 14.20 -0.93 -3.44
N ARG A 57 14.42 -2.10 -4.06
CA ARG A 57 15.28 -3.20 -3.56
C ARG A 57 15.72 -4.09 -4.76
N PRO A 58 16.68 -5.01 -4.63
CA PRO A 58 16.98 -6.03 -5.65
C PRO A 58 15.75 -6.89 -6.03
N PRO A 59 15.65 -7.47 -7.24
CA PRO A 59 14.55 -8.37 -7.59
C PRO A 59 14.48 -9.57 -6.63
N GLY A 60 13.27 -10.11 -6.39
CA GLY A 60 13.07 -11.25 -5.48
C GLY A 60 13.00 -10.92 -3.98
N THR A 61 13.22 -9.66 -3.58
CA THR A 61 13.22 -9.23 -2.16
C THR A 61 11.83 -8.88 -1.59
N GLY A 62 10.76 -9.48 -2.12
CA GLY A 62 9.44 -9.38 -1.52
C GLY A 62 8.66 -8.07 -1.75
N LYS A 63 9.10 -7.14 -2.62
CA LYS A 63 8.39 -5.87 -2.88
C LYS A 63 6.89 -6.02 -3.17
N THR A 64 6.53 -6.93 -4.07
CA THR A 64 5.12 -7.20 -4.40
C THR A 64 4.37 -7.78 -3.20
N SER A 65 5.02 -8.66 -2.42
CA SER A 65 4.45 -9.22 -1.19
C SER A 65 4.24 -8.14 -0.11
N THR A 66 5.12 -7.13 -0.05
CA THR A 66 4.93 -5.95 0.79
C THR A 66 3.67 -5.18 0.40
N VAL A 67 3.42 -4.95 -0.90
CA VAL A 67 2.19 -4.28 -1.37
C VAL A 67 0.95 -5.06 -0.98
N TYR A 68 0.93 -6.38 -1.19
CA TYR A 68 -0.19 -7.24 -0.78
C TYR A 68 -0.48 -7.17 0.72
N THR A 69 0.58 -7.19 1.53
CA THR A 69 0.45 -7.18 2.99
C THR A 69 -0.06 -5.84 3.47
N VAL A 70 0.50 -4.72 2.98
CA VAL A 70 0.03 -3.37 3.34
C VAL A 70 -1.43 -3.16 2.92
N ALA A 71 -1.82 -3.54 1.71
CA ALA A 71 -3.20 -3.44 1.26
C ALA A 71 -4.15 -4.29 2.13
N GLY A 72 -3.74 -5.51 2.47
CA GLY A 72 -4.51 -6.40 3.36
C GLY A 72 -4.65 -5.86 4.79
N GLU A 73 -3.61 -5.23 5.34
CA GLU A 73 -3.64 -4.57 6.65
C GLU A 73 -4.55 -3.32 6.65
N LEU A 74 -4.63 -2.60 5.53
CA LEU A 74 -5.46 -1.41 5.37
C LEU A 74 -6.89 -1.72 4.87
N GLY A 75 -7.17 -2.97 4.48
CA GLY A 75 -8.45 -3.36 3.90
C GLY A 75 -8.71 -2.76 2.51
N LEU A 76 -7.66 -2.54 1.72
CA LEU A 76 -7.73 -1.92 0.39
C LEU A 76 -7.60 -2.95 -0.74
N ASP A 77 -8.27 -2.68 -1.85
CA ASP A 77 -8.09 -3.42 -3.10
C ASP A 77 -6.80 -3.00 -3.82
N ILE A 78 -6.22 -3.93 -4.58
CA ILE A 78 -5.03 -3.67 -5.42
C ILE A 78 -5.42 -3.67 -6.89
N CYS A 79 -5.12 -2.57 -7.57
CA CYS A 79 -5.25 -2.45 -9.02
C CYS A 79 -3.88 -2.61 -9.69
N TYR A 80 -3.76 -3.57 -10.61
CA TYR A 80 -2.56 -3.78 -11.40
C TYR A 80 -2.64 -3.06 -12.75
N LEU A 81 -1.64 -2.25 -13.04
CA LEU A 81 -1.43 -1.65 -14.36
C LEU A 81 -0.10 -2.16 -14.91
N SER A 82 -0.13 -2.73 -16.11
CA SER A 82 1.03 -3.27 -16.83
C SER A 82 1.12 -2.70 -18.22
#